data_AF-A0A4W3H9G8-F1
#
_entry.id   AF-A0A4W3H9G8-F1
#
_cell.length_a   1.000
_cell.length_b   1.000
_cell.length_c   1.000
_cell.angle_alpha   90.00
_cell.angle_beta   90.00
_cell.angle_gamma   90.00
#
_symmetry.space_group_name_H-M   'P 1'
#
loop_
_entity.id
_entity.type
_entity.pdbx_description
1 polymer ?
#
loop_
_entity_poly.entity_id
_entity_poly.type
_entity_poly.pdbx_seq_one_letter_code
_entity_poly.pdbx_strand_id
1 'polypeptide(L)'
;PPSPILHQKNLIRFVRHNLPLIRVGISNAESRQPGKAPNFSVNWAVGDTALEVINTMTGKDDMGRPSRLCKHILYSRWLRLYGKLLFLARSKQGKFSSYHETKQAANEYQDAKQALIKEFQKSGLGMWVKKPIEQDHFTLSI
;
A
#
# COMPACT_ATOMS: atom_id res chain seq x y z
N PRO A 1 12.98 -5.03 -36.34
CA PRO A 1 13.75 -4.88 -35.08
C PRO A 1 13.14 -5.73 -33.95
N PRO A 2 13.83 -6.75 -33.42
CA PRO A 2 13.27 -7.59 -32.37
C PRO A 2 13.21 -6.80 -31.07
N SER A 3 12.05 -6.83 -30.43
CA SER A 3 11.78 -6.21 -29.13
C SER A 3 12.75 -6.75 -28.07
N PRO A 4 13.31 -5.92 -27.18
CA PRO A 4 14.12 -6.43 -26.09
C PRO A 4 13.21 -7.24 -25.16
N ILE A 5 13.42 -8.55 -25.18
CA ILE A 5 12.84 -9.51 -24.26
C ILE A 5 13.23 -9.06 -22.86
N LEU A 6 12.28 -8.48 -22.12
CA LEU A 6 12.40 -8.27 -20.69
C LEU A 6 12.70 -9.64 -20.08
N HIS A 7 13.95 -9.87 -19.70
CA HIS A 7 14.35 -11.03 -18.92
C HIS A 7 13.46 -11.08 -17.69
N GLN A 8 12.52 -12.03 -17.71
CA GLN A 8 11.61 -12.32 -16.61
C GLN A 8 12.45 -13.00 -15.53
N LYS A 9 13.27 -12.22 -14.82
CA LYS A 9 14.09 -12.68 -13.69
C LYS A 9 13.12 -13.16 -12.61
N ASN A 10 13.03 -14.48 -12.43
CA ASN A 10 12.32 -15.22 -11.37
C ASN A 10 11.73 -14.33 -10.26
N LEU A 11 10.53 -13.79 -10.51
CA LEU A 11 9.66 -13.36 -9.43
C LEU A 11 8.93 -14.61 -8.90
N ILE A 12 8.60 -14.62 -7.61
CA ILE A 12 7.86 -15.69 -6.93
C ILE A 12 6.62 -16.07 -7.75
N ARG A 13 6.20 -17.34 -7.67
CA ARG A 13 5.16 -18.01 -8.49
C ARG A 13 3.94 -17.17 -8.89
N PHE A 14 3.55 -16.17 -8.09
CA PHE A 14 2.39 -15.31 -8.33
C PHE A 14 2.67 -13.81 -8.53
N VAL A 15 3.92 -13.35 -8.39
CA VAL A 15 4.27 -11.94 -8.61
C VAL A 15 4.94 -11.79 -9.97
N ARG A 16 4.54 -10.78 -10.74
CA ARG A 16 5.15 -10.47 -12.03
C ARG A 16 5.22 -8.97 -12.24
N HIS A 17 6.13 -8.53 -13.12
CA HIS A 17 6.14 -7.15 -13.57
C HIS A 17 4.87 -6.88 -14.38
N ASN A 18 3.95 -6.07 -13.81
CA ASN A 18 2.70 -5.75 -14.47
C ASN A 18 2.94 -4.68 -15.54
N LEU A 19 2.48 -4.94 -16.76
CA LEU A 19 2.47 -3.99 -17.87
C LEU A 19 1.02 -3.57 -18.12
N PRO A 20 0.49 -2.62 -17.32
CA PRO A 20 -0.88 -2.15 -17.50
C PRO A 20 -1.03 -1.44 -18.85
N LEU A 21 -2.25 -1.37 -19.35
CA LEU A 21 -2.56 -0.59 -20.54
C LEU A 21 -2.30 0.90 -20.25
N ILE A 22 -1.31 1.46 -20.93
CA ILE A 22 -1.02 2.90 -20.89
C ILE A 22 -1.70 3.51 -22.13
N ARG A 23 -2.77 4.29 -21.93
CA ARG A 23 -3.35 5.09 -23.00
C ARG A 23 -2.53 6.37 -23.16
N VAL A 24 -2.30 6.78 -24.42
CA VAL A 24 -1.57 8.01 -24.78
C VAL A 24 -2.27 9.27 -24.22
N GLY A 25 -3.58 9.19 -23.98
CA GLY A 25 -4.34 10.25 -23.32
C GLY A 25 -5.83 9.92 -23.25
N ILE A 26 -6.57 10.81 -22.62
CA ILE A 26 -8.04 10.87 -22.69
C ILE A 26 -8.44 11.90 -23.75
N SER A 27 -9.63 11.77 -24.33
CA SER A 27 -10.08 12.62 -25.45
C SER A 27 -10.02 14.12 -25.13
N ASN A 28 -10.31 14.50 -23.89
CA ASN A 28 -10.22 15.87 -23.40
C ASN A 28 -9.17 15.92 -22.29
N ALA A 29 -7.94 16.26 -22.65
CA ALA A 29 -6.85 16.39 -21.68
C ALA A 29 -7.08 17.61 -20.78
N GLU A 30 -6.86 17.44 -19.48
CA GLU A 30 -6.94 18.54 -18.52
C GLU A 30 -5.78 19.52 -18.76
N SER A 31 -6.11 20.81 -18.82
CA SER A 31 -5.10 21.86 -18.95
C SER A 31 -4.43 22.12 -17.61
N ARG A 32 -3.12 22.39 -17.64
CA ARG A 32 -2.38 22.75 -16.43
C ARG A 32 -3.01 23.99 -15.78
N GLN A 33 -3.41 23.86 -14.52
CA GLN A 33 -3.88 24.97 -13.70
C GLN A 33 -2.72 25.52 -12.84
N PRO A 34 -2.15 26.69 -13.17
CA PRO A 34 -1.13 27.30 -12.33
C PRO A 34 -1.76 27.81 -11.03
N GLY A 35 -1.35 27.26 -9.89
CA GLY A 35 -1.88 27.65 -8.58
C GLY A 35 -1.24 26.87 -7.44
N LYS A 36 -1.49 27.30 -6.20
CA LYS A 36 -1.11 26.52 -5.02
C LYS A 36 -1.99 25.28 -4.94
N ALA A 37 -1.37 24.12 -4.72
CA ALA A 37 -2.11 22.89 -4.47
C ALA A 37 -2.94 23.02 -3.18
N PRO A 38 -4.16 22.47 -3.14
CA PRO A 38 -4.98 22.49 -1.93
C PRO A 38 -4.29 21.71 -0.79
N ASN A 39 -4.51 22.16 0.45
CA ASN A 39 -3.96 21.53 1.66
C ASN A 39 -4.83 20.37 2.18
N PHE A 40 -5.75 19.87 1.36
CA PHE A 40 -6.66 18.79 1.71
C PHE A 40 -6.63 17.70 0.65
N SER A 41 -6.94 16.49 1.08
CA SER A 41 -7.12 15.31 0.25
C SER A 41 -8.50 14.75 0.50
N VAL A 42 -9.23 14.45 -0.58
CA VAL A 42 -10.57 13.86 -0.53
C VAL A 42 -10.47 12.40 -0.93
N ASN A 43 -11.10 11.52 -0.15
CA ASN A 43 -11.18 10.10 -0.49
C ASN A 43 -12.60 9.56 -0.37
N TRP A 44 -12.88 8.52 -1.14
CA TRP A 44 -14.17 7.82 -1.18
C TRP A 44 -13.97 6.39 -1.69
N ALA A 45 -14.66 5.43 -1.08
CA ALA A 45 -14.79 4.08 -1.59
C ALA A 45 -16.27 3.70 -1.74
N VAL A 46 -16.54 2.77 -2.65
CA VAL A 46 -17.89 2.24 -2.87
C VAL A 46 -18.45 1.68 -1.56
N GLY A 47 -19.64 2.15 -1.17
CA GLY A 47 -20.31 1.79 0.08
C GLY A 47 -20.11 2.79 1.22
N ASP A 48 -19.24 3.79 1.05
CA ASP A 48 -19.15 4.90 2.00
C ASP A 48 -20.35 5.84 1.86
N THR A 49 -20.89 6.28 3.00
CA THR A 49 -22.03 7.21 3.05
C THR A 49 -21.64 8.65 2.72
N ALA A 50 -20.37 9.02 2.90
CA ALA A 50 -19.86 10.37 2.67
C ALA A 50 -18.38 10.38 2.24
N LEU A 51 -17.97 11.51 1.65
CA LEU A 51 -16.57 11.83 1.37
C LEU A 51 -15.82 12.05 2.68
N GLU A 52 -14.59 11.56 2.75
CA GLU A 52 -13.67 11.88 3.85
C GLU A 52 -12.67 12.93 3.36
N VAL A 53 -12.55 14.04 4.08
CA VAL A 53 -11.63 15.14 3.81
C VAL A 53 -10.54 15.14 4.87
N ILE A 54 -9.27 15.09 4.44
CA ILE A 54 -8.10 14.97 5.30
C ILE A 54 -7.11 16.08 5.00
N ASN A 55 -6.61 16.74 6.04
CA ASN A 55 -5.54 17.72 5.91
C ASN A 55 -4.23 17.00 5.57
N THR A 56 -3.58 17.39 4.47
CA THR A 56 -2.37 16.73 3.95
C THR A 56 -1.14 16.93 4.83
N MET A 57 -1.14 17.96 5.69
CA MET A 57 -0.05 18.25 6.61
C MET A 57 -0.13 17.40 7.89
N THR A 58 -1.33 17.16 8.41
CA THR A 58 -1.53 16.42 9.66
C THR A 58 -1.89 14.95 9.46
N GLY A 59 -2.40 14.60 8.27
CA GLY A 59 -2.95 13.27 7.97
C GLY A 59 -4.24 12.94 8.73
N LYS A 60 -4.94 13.96 9.22
CA LYS A 60 -6.17 13.86 10.03
C LYS A 60 -7.28 14.73 9.45
N ASP A 61 -8.51 14.51 9.86
CA ASP A 61 -9.64 15.38 9.50
C ASP A 61 -9.59 16.73 10.23
N ASP A 62 -10.51 17.64 9.90
CA ASP A 62 -10.59 18.99 10.51
C ASP A 62 -10.84 18.95 12.02
N MET A 63 -11.35 17.83 12.54
CA MET A 63 -11.59 17.59 13.97
C MET A 63 -10.44 16.84 14.64
N GLY A 64 -9.32 16.59 13.94
CA GLY A 64 -8.14 15.89 14.47
C GLY A 64 -8.29 14.37 14.59
N ARG A 65 -9.34 13.78 14.02
CA ARG A 65 -9.59 12.34 14.00
C ARG A 65 -8.73 11.66 12.92
N PRO A 66 -8.26 10.42 13.17
CA PRO A 66 -7.48 9.69 12.19
C PRO A 66 -8.36 9.28 10.99
N SER A 67 -7.79 9.36 9.78
CA SER A 67 -8.45 8.87 8.56
C SER A 67 -8.80 7.38 8.66
N ARG A 68 -9.91 6.98 8.03
CA ARG A 68 -10.27 5.57 7.80
C ARG A 68 -9.20 4.81 7.01
N LEU A 69 -8.36 5.51 6.26
CA LEU A 69 -7.24 4.95 5.48
C LEU A 69 -5.93 4.87 6.27
N CYS A 70 -5.90 5.32 7.53
CA CYS A 70 -4.69 5.23 8.34
C CYS A 70 -4.31 3.76 8.63
N LYS A 71 -3.02 3.54 8.94
CA LYS A 71 -2.47 2.21 9.23
C LYS A 71 -3.26 1.46 10.31
N HIS A 72 -3.69 2.17 11.35
CA HIS A 72 -4.42 1.61 12.49
C HIS A 72 -5.80 1.04 12.07
N ILE A 73 -6.61 1.81 11.33
CA ILE A 73 -7.93 1.37 10.90
C ILE A 73 -7.84 0.23 9.87
N LEU A 74 -6.90 0.31 8.93
CA LEU A 74 -6.65 -0.77 7.97
C LEU A 74 -6.22 -2.06 8.68
N TYR A 75 -5.34 -1.95 9.67
CA TYR A 75 -4.90 -3.10 10.47
C TYR A 75 -6.05 -3.71 11.28
N SER A 76 -6.91 -2.88 11.89
CA SER A 76 -8.11 -3.34 12.61
C SER A 76 -9.05 -4.13 11.70
N ARG A 77 -9.32 -3.62 10.49
CA ARG A 77 -10.14 -4.31 9.49
C ARG A 77 -9.51 -5.64 9.07
N TRP A 78 -8.19 -5.66 8.88
CA TRP A 78 -7.44 -6.87 8.54
C TRP A 78 -7.51 -7.92 9.65
N LEU A 79 -7.30 -7.54 10.91
CA LEU A 79 -7.40 -8.47 12.05
C LEU A 79 -8.80 -9.08 12.18
N ARG A 80 -9.85 -8.27 11.97
CA ARG A 80 -11.24 -8.77 11.97
C ARG A 80 -11.47 -9.79 10.85
N LEU A 81 -10.92 -9.57 9.66
CA LEU A 81 -10.99 -10.51 8.55
C LEU A 81 -10.20 -11.80 8.88
N TYR A 82 -8.99 -11.66 9.39
CA TYR A 82 -8.11 -12.77 9.74
C TYR A 82 -8.75 -13.67 10.80
N GLY A 83 -9.35 -13.10 11.86
CA GLY A 83 -10.07 -13.87 12.87
C GLY A 83 -11.24 -14.67 12.30
N LYS A 84 -12.02 -14.09 11.36
CA LYS A 84 -13.09 -14.82 10.66
C LYS A 84 -12.55 -15.96 9.80
N LEU A 85 -11.42 -15.73 9.11
CA LEU A 85 -10.80 -16.74 8.27
C LEU A 85 -10.25 -17.91 9.08
N LEU A 86 -9.59 -17.64 10.21
CA LEU A 86 -9.12 -18.69 11.12
C LEU A 86 -10.27 -19.56 11.64
N PHE A 87 -11.39 -18.92 11.99
CA PHE A 87 -12.60 -19.64 12.41
C PHE A 87 -13.11 -20.57 11.31
N LEU A 88 -13.20 -20.08 10.06
CA LEU A 88 -13.65 -20.89 8.91
C LEU A 88 -12.67 -22.00 8.54
N ALA A 89 -11.37 -21.73 8.62
CA ALA A 89 -10.31 -22.66 8.27
C ALA A 89 -9.97 -23.69 9.38
N ARG A 90 -10.60 -23.58 10.56
CA ARG A 90 -10.29 -24.37 11.77
C ARG A 90 -8.79 -24.41 12.10
N SER A 91 -8.06 -23.36 11.72
CA SER A 91 -6.61 -23.25 11.90
C SER A 91 -6.30 -22.56 13.22
N LYS A 92 -5.36 -23.12 14.00
CA LYS A 92 -4.84 -22.53 15.24
C LYS A 92 -3.66 -21.60 14.99
N GLN A 93 -3.63 -20.91 13.85
CA GLN A 93 -2.50 -20.05 13.50
C GLN A 93 -2.32 -18.93 14.54
N GLY A 94 -1.05 -18.61 14.84
CA GLY A 94 -0.67 -17.74 15.94
C GLY A 94 -1.25 -16.32 15.86
N LYS A 95 -1.43 -15.71 17.04
CA LYS A 95 -1.75 -14.29 17.17
C LYS A 95 -0.52 -13.47 16.77
N PHE A 96 -0.70 -12.48 15.92
CA PHE A 96 0.33 -11.48 15.66
C PHE A 96 0.37 -10.47 16.81
N SER A 97 1.59 -10.18 17.30
CA SER A 97 1.79 -9.25 18.41
C SER A 97 1.72 -7.79 17.96
N SER A 98 2.16 -7.48 16.73
CA SER A 98 2.27 -6.12 16.21
C SER A 98 1.94 -6.00 14.72
N TYR A 99 1.70 -4.77 14.27
CA TYR A 99 1.49 -4.45 12.85
C TYR A 99 2.72 -4.80 12.00
N HIS A 100 3.93 -4.55 12.51
CA HIS A 100 5.17 -4.92 11.83
C HIS A 100 5.29 -6.43 11.63
N GLU A 101 5.09 -7.23 12.68
CA GLU A 101 5.16 -8.70 12.60
C GLU A 101 4.15 -9.25 11.59
N THR A 102 2.92 -8.71 11.61
CA THR A 102 1.88 -9.07 10.63
C THR A 102 2.34 -8.84 9.19
N LYS A 103 3.00 -7.70 8.92
CA LYS A 103 3.56 -7.41 7.59
C LYS A 103 4.70 -8.34 7.21
N GLN A 104 5.54 -8.72 8.17
CA GLN A 104 6.67 -9.61 7.93
C GLN A 104 6.23 -11.04 7.63
N ALA A 105 5.07 -11.47 8.17
CA ALA A 105 4.51 -12.78 7.88
C ALA A 105 4.14 -13.01 6.40
N ALA A 106 3.97 -11.93 5.62
CA ALA A 106 3.73 -12.01 4.17
C ALA A 106 5.03 -12.23 3.39
N ASN A 107 5.67 -13.40 3.57
CA ASN A 107 6.99 -13.74 3.02
C ASN A 107 7.09 -13.47 1.51
N GLU A 108 6.12 -13.95 0.72
CA GLU A 108 6.15 -13.77 -0.74
C GLU A 108 6.15 -12.28 -1.15
N TYR A 109 5.41 -11.45 -0.43
CA TYR A 109 5.40 -10.01 -0.69
C TYR A 109 6.73 -9.35 -0.30
N GLN A 110 7.33 -9.76 0.82
CA GLN A 110 8.62 -9.22 1.26
C GLN A 110 9.74 -9.59 0.28
N ASP A 111 9.78 -10.83 -0.19
CA ASP A 111 10.72 -11.30 -1.19
C ASP A 111 10.58 -10.53 -2.51
N ALA A 112 9.35 -10.33 -2.99
CA ALA A 112 9.08 -9.52 -4.17
C ALA A 112 9.53 -8.05 -4.00
N LYS A 113 9.27 -7.47 -2.83
CA LYS A 113 9.72 -6.12 -2.48
C LYS A 113 11.25 -6.02 -2.47
N GLN A 114 11.95 -7.03 -1.95
CA GLN A 114 13.42 -7.05 -1.96
C GLN A 114 13.98 -7.22 -3.37
N ALA A 115 13.34 -8.05 -4.20
CA ALA A 115 13.71 -8.18 -5.61
C ALA A 115 13.60 -6.85 -6.36
N LEU A 116 12.51 -6.10 -6.13
CA LEU A 116 12.31 -4.76 -6.69
C LEU A 116 13.43 -3.79 -6.28
N ILE A 117 13.73 -3.71 -4.99
CA ILE A 117 14.76 -2.80 -4.46
C ILE A 117 16.13 -3.15 -5.04
N LYS A 118 16.47 -4.44 -5.11
CA LYS A 118 17.72 -4.92 -5.70
C LYS A 118 17.82 -4.54 -7.18
N GLU A 119 16.73 -4.63 -7.94
CA GLU A 119 16.75 -4.28 -9.36
C GLU A 119 16.96 -2.77 -9.57
N PHE A 120 16.30 -1.90 -8.78
CA PHE A 120 16.57 -0.45 -8.83
C PHE A 120 18.04 -0.12 -8.59
N GLN A 121 18.66 -0.76 -7.59
CA GLN A 121 20.08 -0.56 -7.29
C GLN A 121 20.97 -1.10 -8.42
N LYS A 122 20.67 -2.29 -8.95
CA LYS A 122 21.43 -2.90 -10.06
C LYS A 122 21.35 -2.08 -11.35
N SER A 123 20.20 -1.47 -11.61
CA SER A 123 20.00 -0.59 -12.77
C SER A 123 20.56 0.82 -12.59
N GLY A 124 21.21 1.11 -11.46
CA GLY A 124 21.78 2.43 -11.19
C GLY A 124 20.74 3.53 -10.95
N LEU A 125 19.49 3.17 -10.65
CA LEU A 125 18.38 4.11 -10.46
C LEU A 125 18.25 4.63 -9.01
N GLY A 126 19.22 4.31 -8.16
CA GLY A 126 19.27 4.73 -6.76
C GLY A 126 18.73 3.71 -5.76
N MET A 127 18.72 4.11 -4.49
CA MET A 127 18.29 3.26 -3.36
C MET A 127 16.88 3.63 -2.89
N TRP A 128 16.07 2.61 -2.60
CA TRP A 128 14.74 2.80 -2.05
C TRP A 128 14.79 3.29 -0.59
N VAL A 129 14.24 4.48 -0.33
CA VAL A 129 14.17 5.04 1.03
C VAL A 129 12.99 4.44 1.79
N LYS A 130 13.28 3.83 2.95
CA LYS A 130 12.25 3.30 3.87
C LYS A 130 12.02 4.26 5.01
N LYS A 131 10.80 4.26 5.52
CA LYS A 131 10.48 4.94 6.79
C LYS A 131 11.12 4.17 7.97
N PRO A 132 11.39 4.86 9.09
CA PRO A 132 11.85 4.21 10.32
C PRO A 132 10.86 3.13 10.78
N ILE A 133 11.40 2.04 11.35
CA ILE A 133 10.62 0.86 11.74
C ILE A 133 9.64 1.16 12.87
N GLU A 134 9.97 2.15 13.70
CA GLU A 134 9.19 2.68 14.81
C GLU A 134 7.79 3.14 14.34
N GLN A 135 7.67 3.59 13.08
CA GLN A 135 6.38 4.00 12.50
C GLN A 135 5.41 2.82 12.24
N ASP A 136 5.91 1.58 12.27
CA ASP A 136 5.13 0.35 12.11
C ASP A 136 5.10 -0.50 13.41
N HIS A 137 5.84 -0.09 14.46
CA HIS A 137 5.84 -0.73 15.77
C HIS A 137 4.68 -0.23 16.65
N PHE A 138 3.47 -0.66 16.30
CA PHE A 138 2.29 -0.47 17.15
C PHE A 138 1.44 -1.73 17.22
N THR A 139 0.67 -1.83 18.29
CA THR A 139 -0.32 -2.89 18.52
C THR A 139 -1.71 -2.28 18.52
N LEU A 140 -2.75 -3.10 18.31
CA LEU A 140 -4.10 -2.66 18.61
C LEU A 140 -4.44 -3.15 20.00
N SER A 141 -4.83 -2.23 20.88
CA SER A 141 -5.59 -2.60 22.07
C SER A 141 -6.94 -3.15 21.58
N ILE A 142 -7.16 -4.44 21.79
CA ILE A 142 -8.47 -5.09 21.58
C ILE A 142 -9.44 -4.57 22.65
#